data_AF-A4FI80-F1
#
_entry.id   AF-A4FI80-F1
#
_cell.length_a   1.000
_cell.length_b   1.000
_cell.length_c   1.000
_cell.angle_alpha   90.00
_cell.angle_beta   90.00
_cell.angle_gamma   90.00
#
_symmetry.space_group_name_H-M   'P 1'
#
loop_
_entity.id
_entity.type
_entity.pdbx_description
1 polymer ?
#
loop_
_entity_poly.entity_id
_entity_poly.type
_entity_poly.pdbx_seq_one_letter_code
_entity_poly.pdbx_strand_id
1 'polypeptide(L)'
;MIAVCRVEELPPGESTRVFADVAVAVFNADGEFYAVDDTCTHQDASLSEGFLEGCFVECPLHAAFFDLRTGQPTCLPAKRPVRTHPVTIEDGVIHVHVAGHAGQPAHEREQQVVA
;
A
#
# COMPACT_ATOMS: atom_id res chain seq x y z
N MET A 1 2.41 8.72 -13.17
CA MET A 1 3.49 8.90 -12.17
C MET A 1 3.07 10.02 -11.22
N ILE A 2 3.30 9.86 -9.92
CA ILE A 2 2.93 10.83 -8.88
C ILE A 2 4.16 11.08 -8.02
N ALA A 3 4.51 12.34 -7.80
CA ALA A 3 5.54 12.73 -6.85
C ALA A 3 4.99 12.59 -5.41
N VAL A 4 5.77 11.96 -4.53
CA VAL A 4 5.37 11.68 -3.14
C VAL A 4 6.00 12.69 -2.19
N CYS A 5 7.30 12.56 -1.96
CA CYS A 5 8.12 13.45 -1.14
C CYS A 5 9.60 13.18 -1.47
N ARG A 6 10.52 13.93 -0.85
CA ARG A 6 11.95 13.65 -0.94
C ARG A 6 12.32 12.44 -0.09
N VAL A 7 13.38 11.73 -0.48
CA VAL A 7 13.84 10.52 0.22
C VAL A 7 14.16 10.77 1.70
N GLU A 8 14.64 11.96 2.05
CA GLU A 8 14.90 12.36 3.44
C GLU A 8 13.65 12.66 4.27
N GLU A 9 12.50 12.87 3.62
CA GLU A 9 11.21 13.12 4.29
C GLU A 9 10.47 11.83 4.64
N LEU A 10 10.94 10.68 4.15
CA LEU A 10 10.43 9.36 4.48
C LEU A 10 11.57 8.45 4.97
N PRO A 11 11.99 8.57 6.25
CA PRO A 11 13.07 7.77 6.82
C PRO A 11 12.82 6.25 6.80
N PRO A 12 13.87 5.41 6.92
CA PRO A 12 13.71 3.97 7.07
C PRO A 12 12.75 3.58 8.20
N GLY A 13 11.84 2.64 7.93
CA GLY A 13 10.81 2.20 8.87
C GLY A 13 9.49 2.98 8.77
N GLU A 14 9.47 4.11 8.07
CA GLU A 14 8.29 4.97 7.94
C GLU A 14 7.48 4.67 6.67
N SER A 15 6.24 5.14 6.67
CA SER A 15 5.37 5.08 5.49
C SER A 15 4.54 6.36 5.32
N THR A 16 4.02 6.57 4.12
CA THR A 16 3.11 7.68 3.82
C THR A 16 2.01 7.24 2.86
N ARG A 17 0.88 7.94 2.91
CA ARG A 17 -0.25 7.73 2.03
C ARG A 17 -0.32 8.85 0.99
N VAL A 18 -0.49 8.46 -0.26
CA VAL A 18 -0.78 9.41 -1.36
C VAL A 18 -2.11 9.08 -2.03
N PHE A 19 -2.78 10.12 -2.50
CA PHE A 19 -4.07 10.00 -3.18
C PHE A 19 -3.90 10.20 -4.69
N ALA A 20 -4.34 9.21 -5.45
CA ALA A 20 -4.43 9.18 -6.90
C ALA A 20 -5.88 8.85 -7.31
N ASP A 21 -6.06 8.10 -8.39
CA ASP A 21 -7.31 7.36 -8.66
C ASP A 21 -7.58 6.29 -7.58
N VAL A 22 -6.52 5.77 -6.94
CA VAL A 22 -6.54 4.94 -5.72
C VAL A 22 -5.73 5.60 -4.62
N ALA A 23 -6.02 5.27 -3.37
CA ALA A 23 -5.08 5.50 -2.27
C ALA A 23 -3.91 4.50 -2.38
N VAL A 24 -2.68 5.01 -2.25
CA VAL A 24 -1.45 4.22 -2.31
C VAL A 24 -0.64 4.46 -1.05
N ALA A 25 -0.18 3.38 -0.42
CA ALA A 25 0.78 3.42 0.66
C ALA A 25 2.19 3.29 0.10
N VAL A 26 3.12 4.12 0.57
CA VAL A 26 4.53 4.11 0.19
C VAL A 26 5.34 3.87 1.46
N PHE A 27 6.20 2.84 1.44
CA PHE A 27 7.00 2.40 2.57
C PHE A 27 8.48 2.59 2.27
N ASN A 28 9.25 2.96 3.29
CA ASN A 28 10.71 2.86 3.25
C ASN A 28 11.17 1.65 4.08
N ALA A 29 11.41 0.54 3.41
CA ALA A 29 11.96 -0.67 4.00
C ALA A 29 13.50 -0.63 3.95
N ASP A 30 14.11 -0.09 5.00
CA ASP A 30 15.57 -0.02 5.17
C ASP A 30 16.34 0.63 3.99
N GLY A 31 15.77 1.69 3.43
CA GLY A 31 16.32 2.44 2.30
C GLY A 31 15.78 2.01 0.93
N GLU A 32 15.04 0.90 0.86
CA GLU A 32 14.32 0.49 -0.35
C GLU A 32 12.85 0.90 -0.29
N PHE A 33 12.35 1.50 -1.38
CA PHE A 33 11.00 2.05 -1.41
C PHE A 33 10.03 1.13 -2.14
N TYR A 34 8.89 0.88 -1.50
CA TYR A 34 7.83 0.03 -2.03
C TYR A 34 6.51 0.76 -1.99
N ALA A 35 5.64 0.50 -2.97
CA ALA A 35 4.31 1.08 -2.99
C ALA A 35 3.23 0.02 -3.28
N VAL A 36 2.14 0.07 -2.54
CA VAL A 36 0.97 -0.82 -2.70
C VAL A 36 -0.33 -0.04 -2.59
N ASP A 37 -1.44 -0.60 -3.08
CA ASP A 37 -2.78 -0.10 -2.73
C ASP A 37 -2.87 0.03 -1.20
N ASP A 38 -3.29 1.21 -0.71
CA ASP A 38 -3.30 1.49 0.74
C ASP A 38 -4.40 0.72 1.47
N THR A 39 -5.52 0.43 0.80
CA THR A 39 -6.63 -0.27 1.44
C THR A 39 -6.33 -1.76 1.54
N CYS A 40 -6.33 -2.28 2.77
CA CYS A 40 -6.20 -3.70 3.04
C CYS A 40 -7.28 -4.51 2.29
N THR A 41 -6.89 -5.59 1.62
CA THR A 41 -7.82 -6.41 0.82
C THR A 41 -8.78 -7.27 1.65
N HIS A 42 -8.60 -7.29 2.96
CA HIS A 42 -9.52 -7.95 3.88
C HIS A 42 -10.73 -7.06 4.19
N GLN A 43 -10.48 -5.82 4.65
CA GLN A 43 -11.48 -4.83 5.07
C GLN A 43 -10.88 -3.41 4.99
N ASP A 44 -11.72 -2.38 5.11
CA ASP A 44 -11.33 -0.97 4.97
C ASP A 44 -10.42 -0.48 6.11
N ALA A 45 -9.11 -0.73 5.95
CA ALA A 45 -8.04 -0.27 6.82
C ALA A 45 -6.86 0.22 5.97
N SER A 46 -6.22 1.30 6.40
CA SER A 46 -5.03 1.85 5.75
C SER A 46 -3.80 1.04 6.13
N LEU A 47 -3.08 0.53 5.14
CA LEU A 47 -1.81 -0.17 5.35
C LEU A 47 -0.68 0.80 5.70
N SER A 48 -0.76 2.06 5.25
CA SER A 48 0.21 3.09 5.68
C SER A 48 0.14 3.40 7.20
N GLU A 49 -0.99 3.10 7.84
CA GLU A 49 -1.14 3.18 9.30
C GLU A 49 -0.71 1.88 10.02
N GLY A 50 -0.20 0.90 9.27
CA GLY A 50 0.28 -0.39 9.75
C GLY A 50 1.70 -0.37 10.30
N PHE A 51 2.16 -1.54 10.72
CA PHE A 51 3.52 -1.73 11.24
C PHE A 51 4.42 -2.33 10.16
N LEU A 52 5.55 -1.67 9.87
CA LEU A 52 6.54 -2.13 8.89
C LEU A 52 7.59 -3.02 9.57
N GLU A 53 7.68 -4.29 9.14
CA GLU A 53 8.70 -5.24 9.58
C GLU A 53 9.48 -5.76 8.35
N GLY A 54 10.70 -5.25 8.16
CA GLY A 54 11.49 -5.56 6.98
C GLY A 54 10.76 -5.14 5.69
N CYS A 55 10.44 -6.11 4.83
CA CYS A 55 9.67 -5.87 3.60
C CYS A 55 8.20 -6.27 3.73
N PHE A 56 7.66 -6.36 4.95
CA PHE A 56 6.27 -6.72 5.20
C PHE A 56 5.56 -5.64 5.99
N VAL A 57 4.29 -5.39 5.66
CA VAL A 57 3.42 -4.52 6.46
C VAL A 57 2.36 -5.35 7.16
N GLU A 58 2.26 -5.19 8.47
CA GLU A 58 1.15 -5.68 9.29
C GLU A 58 -0.02 -4.68 9.22
N CYS A 59 -1.19 -5.15 8.78
CA CYS A 59 -2.41 -4.37 8.79
C CYS A 59 -2.82 -4.03 10.24
N PRO A 60 -3.09 -2.76 10.57
CA PRO A 60 -3.32 -2.32 11.94
C PRO A 60 -4.64 -2.83 12.54
N LEU A 61 -5.55 -3.35 11.71
CA LEU A 61 -6.87 -3.78 12.16
C LEU A 61 -6.88 -5.22 12.70
N HIS A 62 -6.38 -6.18 11.90
CA HIS A 62 -6.48 -7.61 12.20
C HIS A 62 -5.16 -8.37 11.98
N ALA A 63 -4.02 -7.67 11.99
CA ALA A 63 -2.68 -8.26 11.96
C ALA A 63 -2.36 -9.13 10.72
N ALA A 64 -3.07 -8.92 9.61
CA ALA A 64 -2.72 -9.55 8.34
C ALA A 64 -1.43 -8.91 7.81
N PHE A 65 -0.44 -9.72 7.49
CA PHE A 65 0.81 -9.27 6.87
C PHE A 65 0.74 -9.33 5.35
N PHE A 66 1.33 -8.34 4.68
CA PHE A 66 1.52 -8.31 3.22
C PHE A 66 3.00 -8.14 2.88
N ASP A 67 3.51 -8.93 1.94
CA ASP A 67 4.86 -8.73 1.36
C ASP A 67 4.83 -7.54 0.39
N LEU A 68 5.54 -6.46 0.70
CA LEU A 68 5.54 -5.22 -0.08
C LEU A 68 6.11 -5.38 -1.50
N ARG A 69 6.90 -6.44 -1.75
CA ARG A 69 7.50 -6.71 -3.07
C ARG A 69 6.51 -7.34 -4.03
N THR A 70 5.57 -8.12 -3.49
CA THR A 70 4.65 -8.96 -4.30
C THR A 70 3.18 -8.65 -4.08
N GLY A 71 2.86 -7.93 -3.00
CA GLY A 71 1.52 -7.67 -2.51
C GLY A 71 0.83 -8.87 -1.86
N GLN A 72 1.47 -10.05 -1.81
CA GLN A 72 0.84 -11.27 -1.31
C GLN A 72 0.65 -11.21 0.22
N PRO A 73 -0.54 -11.59 0.73
CA PRO A 73 -0.72 -11.77 2.16
C PRO A 73 0.03 -13.02 2.62
N THR A 74 0.67 -12.96 3.79
CA THR A 74 1.41 -14.10 4.36
C THR A 74 0.65 -14.81 5.48
N CYS A 75 -0.43 -14.20 5.97
CA CYS A 75 -1.31 -14.79 6.97
C CYS A 75 -2.77 -14.34 6.80
N LEU A 76 -3.67 -15.10 7.42
CA LEU A 76 -5.08 -14.75 7.56
C LEU A 76 -5.23 -13.53 8.49
N PRO A 77 -6.29 -12.72 8.34
CA PRO A 77 -7.50 -12.99 7.53
C PRO A 77 -7.44 -12.53 6.08
N ALA A 78 -6.40 -11.82 5.64
CA ALA A 78 -6.25 -11.42 4.24
C ALA A 78 -6.03 -12.66 3.34
N LYS A 79 -6.69 -12.66 2.18
CA LYS A 79 -6.66 -13.77 1.21
C LYS A 79 -6.30 -13.33 -0.20
N ARG A 80 -6.36 -12.03 -0.49
CA ARG A 80 -6.10 -11.45 -1.81
C ARG A 80 -4.86 -10.56 -1.71
N PRO A 81 -4.03 -10.51 -2.76
CA PRO A 81 -2.92 -9.57 -2.78
C PRO A 81 -3.42 -8.13 -2.90
N VAL A 82 -2.68 -7.20 -2.28
CA VAL A 82 -2.74 -5.78 -2.66
C VAL A 82 -2.00 -5.58 -3.97
N ARG A 83 -2.39 -4.60 -4.78
CA ARG A 83 -1.65 -4.26 -6.00
C ARG A 83 -0.33 -3.59 -5.61
N THR A 84 0.77 -3.96 -6.25
CA THR A 84 2.04 -3.24 -6.14
C THR A 84 2.15 -2.18 -7.23
N HIS A 85 2.83 -1.08 -6.92
CA HIS A 85 3.08 0.03 -7.84
C HIS A 85 4.59 0.26 -7.94
N PRO A 86 5.18 0.33 -9.15
CA PRO A 86 6.60 0.61 -9.28
C PRO A 86 6.97 1.97 -8.66
N VAL A 87 8.13 2.01 -8.02
CA VAL A 87 8.70 3.23 -7.43
C VAL A 87 9.98 3.59 -8.18
N THR A 88 10.15 4.85 -8.52
CA THR A 88 11.42 5.42 -9.02
C THR A 88 11.86 6.59 -8.16
N ILE A 89 13.16 6.86 -8.12
CA ILE A 89 13.72 8.03 -7.46
C ILE A 89 14.35 8.91 -8.53
N GLU A 90 13.89 10.15 -8.64
CA GLU A 90 14.35 11.13 -9.61
C GLU A 90 14.70 12.42 -8.86
N ASP A 91 15.95 12.87 -8.94
CA ASP A 91 16.46 14.06 -8.23
C ASP A 91 16.19 14.06 -6.70
N GLY A 92 16.23 12.87 -6.11
CA GLY A 92 15.97 12.66 -4.68
C GLY A 92 14.49 12.69 -4.30
N VAL A 93 13.57 12.72 -5.28
CA VAL A 93 12.13 12.65 -5.07
C VAL A 93 11.61 11.25 -5.39
N ILE A 94 10.83 10.70 -4.46
CA ILE A 94 10.14 9.42 -4.62
C ILE A 94 8.95 9.61 -5.57
N HIS A 95 8.89 8.79 -6.60
CA HIS A 95 7.82 8.78 -7.59
C HIS A 95 7.14 7.42 -7.67
N VAL A 96 5.81 7.41 -7.67
CA VAL A 96 5.01 6.18 -7.80
C VAL A 96 4.38 6.11 -9.19
N HIS A 97 4.53 4.97 -9.86
CA HIS A 97 3.91 4.65 -11.14
C HIS A 97 2.58 3.93 -10.92
N VAL A 98 1.54 4.70 -10.61
CA VAL A 98 0.21 4.12 -10.38
C VAL A 98 -0.29 3.44 -11.65
N ALA A 99 -0.46 2.12 -11.59
CA ALA A 99 -1.11 1.38 -12.66
C ALA A 99 -2.61 1.70 -12.66
N GLY A 100 -3.11 2.27 -13.75
CA GLY A 100 -4.54 2.54 -13.93
C GLY A 100 -5.37 1.28 -13.66
N HIS A 101 -6.58 1.47 -13.14
CA HIS A 101 -7.48 0.36 -12.83
C HIS A 101 -7.83 -0.46 -14.08
N ALA A 102 -7.11 -1.56 -14.33
CA ALA A 102 -7.73 -2.72 -14.96
C ALA A 102 -8.74 -3.26 -13.94
N GLY A 103 -10.03 -2.99 -14.17
CA GLY A 103 -11.12 -3.08 -13.21
C GLY A 103 -11.01 -4.21 -12.19
N GLN A 104 -10.95 -3.82 -10.91
CA GLN A 104 -11.46 -4.67 -9.84
C GLN A 104 -12.99 -4.70 -9.98
N PRO A 105 -13.65 -5.87 -10.03
CA PRO A 105 -15.10 -5.95 -10.06
C PRO A 105 -15.67 -5.28 -8.81
N ALA A 106 -16.75 -4.54 -9.02
CA ALA A 106 -17.46 -3.72 -8.04
C ALA A 106 -18.18 -4.54 -6.95
N HIS A 107 -17.50 -5.45 -6.24
CA HIS A 107 -18.11 -6.25 -5.18
C HIS A 107 -18.05 -5.58 -3.79
N GLU A 108 -17.81 -4.26 -3.72
CA GLU A 108 -17.84 -3.51 -2.46
C GLU A 108 -18.83 -2.33 -2.49
N ARG A 109 -19.60 -2.15 -3.58
CA ARG A 109 -20.68 -1.14 -3.61
C ARG A 109 -22.01 -1.63 -2.99
N GLU A 110 -22.15 -2.89 -2.62
CA GLU A 110 -23.42 -3.47 -2.13
C GLU A 110 -23.46 -3.85 -0.64
N GLN A 111 -22.37 -3.67 0.13
CA GLN A 111 -22.39 -3.98 1.58
C GLN A 111 -22.79 -2.79 2.46
N GLN A 112 -23.15 -1.65 1.87
CA GLN A 112 -23.67 -0.48 2.59
C GLN A 112 -25.12 -0.14 2.23
N VAL A 113 -25.95 -1.14 1.93
CA VAL A 113 -27.41 -1.01 1.93
C VAL A 113 -28.06 -2.31 2.42
N VAL A 114 -27.75 -2.77 3.64
CA VAL A 114 -28.64 -3.69 4.35
C VAL A 114 -28.65 -3.38 5.86
N ALA A 115 -29.85 -2.96 6.30
CA ALA A 115 -30.36 -2.74 7.66
C ALA A 115 -29.89 -1.47 8.40
#